data_AF-A0A7S0FS16-F1
#
_entry.id   AF-A0A7S0FS16-F1
#
_cell.length_a   1.000
_cell.length_b   1.000
_cell.length_c   1.000
_cell.angle_alpha   90.00
_cell.angle_beta   90.00
_cell.angle_gamma   90.00
#
_symmetry.space_group_name_H-M   'P 1'
#
loop_
_entity.id
_entity.type
_entity.pdbx_description
1 polymer ?
#
loop_
_entity_poly.entity_id
_entity_poly.type
_entity_poly.pdbx_seq_one_letter_code
_entity_poly.pdbx_strand_id
1 'polypeptide(L)'
;STALAADLSSLGGATAPAKNFDPLGLAQLGSEETLAWFRAAELKHARCAMLATTGYLVQGAGFHFPGMLSTSENVSFESLSAMKPLDAWSAVPEAGKQQIIFTILLAELITEAKGTHYTK
;
A
#
# COMPACT_ATOMS: atom_id res chain seq x y z
N SER A 1 11.49 -2.43 33.84
CA SER A 1 11.47 -2.65 32.38
C SER A 1 10.39 -3.63 31.94
N THR A 2 9.21 -3.62 32.57
CA THR A 2 8.13 -4.61 32.38
C THR A 2 6.82 -4.00 31.86
N ALA A 3 6.82 -2.70 31.53
CA ALA A 3 5.61 -1.97 31.11
C ALA A 3 5.27 -2.11 29.61
N LEU A 4 6.27 -2.20 28.72
CA LEU A 4 6.04 -2.25 27.25
C LEU A 4 5.59 -3.64 26.73
N ALA A 5 5.74 -4.69 27.55
CA ALA A 5 5.29 -6.03 27.20
C ALA A 5 3.77 -6.22 27.40
N ALA A 6 3.12 -5.33 28.16
CA ALA A 6 1.67 -5.17 28.12
C ALA A 6 1.35 -4.26 26.92
N ASP A 7 0.72 -4.67 25.84
CA ASP A 7 -0.12 -5.84 25.59
C ASP A 7 -0.21 -6.05 24.07
N LEU A 8 0.88 -6.55 23.46
CA LEU A 8 0.91 -6.84 22.00
C LEU A 8 -0.24 -7.78 21.59
N SER A 9 -0.69 -8.62 22.53
CA SER A 9 -1.81 -9.54 22.36
C SER A 9 -3.18 -8.91 22.28
N SER A 10 -3.39 -7.68 22.77
CA SER A 10 -4.65 -6.95 22.61
C SER A 10 -4.66 -6.02 21.41
N LEU A 11 -3.51 -5.79 20.78
CA LEU A 11 -3.43 -5.02 19.55
C LEU A 11 -4.06 -5.80 18.39
N GLY A 12 -4.85 -5.10 17.57
CA GLY A 12 -5.38 -5.66 16.33
C GLY A 12 -4.23 -6.11 15.42
N GLY A 13 -4.26 -7.38 15.02
CA GLY A 13 -3.18 -8.06 14.27
C GLY A 13 -2.68 -9.34 14.94
N ALA A 14 -2.77 -9.43 16.28
CA ALA A 14 -2.37 -10.62 17.03
C ALA A 14 -3.41 -11.76 16.88
N THR A 15 -3.22 -12.61 15.88
CA THR A 15 -4.12 -13.72 15.55
C THR A 15 -3.39 -15.07 15.58
N ALA A 16 -4.13 -16.16 15.77
CA ALA A 16 -3.57 -17.51 15.67
C ALA A 16 -3.15 -17.81 14.22
N PRO A 17 -2.08 -18.60 13.97
CA PRO A 17 -1.28 -19.38 14.93
C PRO A 17 -0.15 -18.59 15.63
N ALA A 18 0.14 -17.36 15.22
CA ALA A 18 1.29 -16.59 15.69
C ALA A 18 0.85 -15.33 16.45
N LYS A 19 0.12 -15.56 17.56
CA LYS A 19 -0.37 -14.51 18.46
C LYS A 19 0.85 -13.88 19.16
N ASN A 20 1.34 -12.76 18.63
CA ASN A 20 2.58 -12.03 19.01
C ASN A 20 3.85 -12.49 18.27
N PHE A 21 3.80 -12.52 16.94
CA PHE A 21 4.98 -12.76 16.11
C PHE A 21 5.97 -11.59 16.15
N ASP A 22 6.94 -11.65 17.07
CA ASP A 22 8.09 -10.74 17.10
C ASP A 22 9.38 -11.49 17.52
N PRO A 23 9.94 -12.34 16.64
CA PRO A 23 11.14 -13.12 16.97
C PRO A 23 12.41 -12.27 17.10
N LEU A 24 12.40 -11.04 16.59
CA LEU A 24 13.56 -10.13 16.58
C LEU A 24 13.46 -8.99 17.60
N GLY A 25 12.38 -8.93 18.39
CA GLY A 25 12.18 -7.90 19.40
C GLY A 25 12.01 -6.48 18.84
N LEU A 26 11.50 -6.35 17.62
CA LEU A 26 11.35 -5.06 16.93
C LEU A 26 10.39 -4.11 17.67
N ALA A 27 9.40 -4.66 18.37
CA ALA A 27 8.46 -3.86 19.16
C ALA A 27 9.12 -3.19 20.38
N GLN A 28 10.25 -3.73 20.85
CA GLN A 28 10.99 -3.23 22.03
C GLN A 28 12.15 -2.30 21.66
N LEU A 29 12.42 -2.15 20.36
CA LEU A 29 13.55 -1.38 19.84
C LEU A 29 13.34 0.14 19.91
N GLY A 30 12.11 0.60 20.19
CA GLY A 30 11.74 2.02 20.24
C GLY A 30 10.71 2.37 21.31
N SER A 31 10.18 3.60 21.21
CA SER A 31 9.10 4.12 22.07
C SER A 31 7.71 3.62 21.61
N GLU A 32 6.67 3.89 22.41
CA GLU A 32 5.28 3.64 22.00
C GLU A 32 4.91 4.36 20.68
N GLU A 33 5.48 5.55 20.43
CA GLU A 33 5.34 6.26 19.16
C GLU A 33 5.94 5.48 17.98
N THR A 34 7.05 4.77 18.21
CA THR A 34 7.71 3.92 17.21
C THR A 34 6.85 2.70 16.87
N LEU A 35 6.24 2.09 17.89
CA LEU A 35 5.30 0.98 17.69
C LEU A 35 4.04 1.45 16.95
N ALA A 36 3.50 2.62 17.29
CA ALA A 36 2.36 3.20 16.58
C ALA A 36 2.68 3.49 15.10
N TRP A 37 3.90 3.96 14.82
CA TRP A 37 4.41 4.10 13.45
C TRP A 37 4.48 2.77 12.71
N PHE A 38 5.05 1.72 13.32
CA PHE A 38 5.11 0.39 12.68
C PHE A 38 3.73 -0.17 12.34
N ARG A 39 2.73 0.05 13.22
CA ARG A 39 1.34 -0.36 12.95
C ARG A 39 0.71 0.41 11.79
N ALA A 40 0.91 1.72 11.73
CA ALA A 40 0.43 2.53 10.62
C ALA A 40 1.13 2.15 9.30
N ALA A 41 2.43 1.87 9.35
CA ALA A 41 3.22 1.40 8.22
C ALA A 41 2.72 0.04 7.74
N GLU A 42 2.53 -0.94 8.63
CA GLU A 42 1.95 -2.25 8.29
C GLU A 42 0.60 -2.11 7.58
N LEU A 43 -0.29 -1.25 8.10
CA LEU A 43 -1.60 -1.02 7.51
C LEU A 43 -1.53 -0.37 6.11
N LYS A 44 -0.66 0.65 5.91
CA LYS A 44 -0.46 1.29 4.60
C LYS A 44 0.12 0.28 3.59
N HIS A 45 1.12 -0.52 3.98
CA HIS A 45 1.72 -1.55 3.13
C HIS A 45 0.73 -2.66 2.77
N ALA A 46 -0.05 -3.14 3.74
CA ALA A 46 -1.06 -4.17 3.50
C ALA A 46 -2.12 -3.70 2.50
N ARG A 47 -2.62 -2.47 2.62
CA ARG A 47 -3.59 -1.89 1.66
C ARG A 47 -3.00 -1.79 0.26
N CYS A 48 -1.76 -1.32 0.14
CA CYS A 48 -1.06 -1.26 -1.13
C CYS A 48 -0.89 -2.66 -1.75
N ALA A 49 -0.46 -3.64 -0.94
CA ALA A 49 -0.26 -5.01 -1.39
C ALA A 49 -1.58 -5.71 -1.80
N MET A 50 -2.70 -5.45 -1.11
CA MET A 50 -4.01 -5.98 -1.48
C MET A 50 -4.45 -5.48 -2.86
N LEU A 51 -4.30 -4.17 -3.11
CA LEU A 51 -4.62 -3.56 -4.40
C LEU A 51 -3.66 -4.04 -5.50
N ALA A 52 -2.37 -4.11 -5.22
CA ALA A 52 -1.36 -4.59 -6.16
C ALA A 52 -1.59 -6.06 -6.55
N THR A 53 -1.86 -6.94 -5.58
CA THR A 53 -2.11 -8.37 -5.83
C THR A 53 -3.38 -8.56 -6.66
N THR A 54 -4.47 -7.88 -6.28
CA THR A 54 -5.73 -7.95 -7.02
C THR A 54 -5.57 -7.39 -8.44
N GLY A 55 -4.90 -6.24 -8.58
CA GLY A 55 -4.62 -5.63 -9.87
C GLY A 55 -3.77 -6.52 -10.77
N TYR A 56 -2.75 -7.18 -10.23
CA TYR A 56 -1.90 -8.10 -10.97
C TYR A 56 -2.69 -9.31 -11.51
N LEU A 57 -3.56 -9.91 -10.69
CA LEU A 57 -4.39 -11.04 -11.10
C LEU A 57 -5.42 -10.64 -12.15
N VAL A 58 -6.10 -9.50 -11.97
CA VAL A 58 -7.13 -9.01 -12.90
C VAL A 58 -6.52 -8.66 -14.27
N GLN A 59 -5.40 -7.94 -14.27
CA GLN A 59 -4.69 -7.57 -15.51
C GLN A 59 -4.08 -8.82 -16.18
N GLY A 60 -3.50 -9.73 -15.40
CA GLY A 60 -2.96 -10.99 -15.91
C GLY A 60 -4.01 -11.92 -16.50
N ALA A 61 -5.27 -11.82 -16.06
CA ALA A 61 -6.40 -12.55 -16.62
C ALA A 61 -6.95 -11.91 -17.92
N GLY A 62 -6.41 -10.76 -18.35
CA GLY A 62 -6.84 -10.07 -19.57
C GLY A 62 -8.05 -9.17 -19.39
N PHE A 63 -8.51 -8.92 -18.16
CA PHE A 63 -9.58 -7.96 -17.92
C PHE A 63 -9.05 -6.54 -18.02
N HIS A 64 -9.60 -5.78 -18.95
CA HIS A 64 -9.24 -4.38 -19.18
C HIS A 64 -10.47 -3.53 -19.49
N PHE A 65 -10.33 -2.22 -19.34
CA PHE A 65 -11.38 -1.29 -19.71
C PHE A 65 -11.56 -1.24 -21.24
N PRO A 66 -12.78 -0.98 -21.74
CA PRO A 66 -12.97 -0.75 -23.16
C PRO A 66 -12.46 0.65 -23.57
N GLY A 67 -11.81 0.74 -24.73
CA GLY A 67 -11.42 2.01 -25.35
C GLY A 67 -9.95 2.40 -25.18
N MET A 68 -9.70 3.72 -25.28
CA MET A 68 -8.36 4.30 -25.27
C MET A 68 -8.00 4.81 -23.87
N LEU A 69 -6.77 4.51 -23.43
CA LEU A 69 -6.19 5.14 -22.24
C LEU A 69 -5.73 6.56 -22.56
N SER A 70 -5.10 6.76 -23.72
CA SER A 70 -4.67 8.07 -24.19
C SER A 70 -4.86 8.20 -25.69
N THR A 71 -5.64 9.19 -26.10
CA THR A 71 -5.89 9.52 -27.50
C THR A 71 -4.73 10.30 -28.13
N SER A 72 -3.92 11.00 -27.33
CA SER A 72 -2.76 11.76 -27.84
C SER A 72 -1.56 10.86 -28.13
N GLU A 73 -1.36 9.82 -27.32
CA GLU A 73 -0.24 8.87 -27.43
C GLU A 73 -0.67 7.54 -28.10
N ASN A 74 -1.92 7.45 -28.56
CA ASN A 74 -2.51 6.25 -29.17
C ASN A 74 -2.36 4.95 -28.33
N VAL A 75 -2.43 5.05 -27.01
CA VAL A 75 -2.36 3.89 -26.10
C VAL A 75 -3.77 3.40 -25.78
N SER A 76 -4.08 2.15 -26.16
CA SER A 76 -5.35 1.49 -25.82
C SER A 76 -5.21 0.60 -24.59
N PHE A 77 -6.29 0.38 -23.86
CA PHE A 77 -6.29 -0.54 -22.72
C PHE A 77 -6.02 -2.00 -23.14
N GLU A 78 -6.45 -2.36 -24.34
CA GLU A 78 -6.17 -3.67 -24.95
C GLU A 78 -4.66 -3.88 -25.15
N SER A 79 -3.96 -2.86 -25.67
CA SER A 79 -2.51 -2.93 -25.91
C SER A 79 -1.71 -3.17 -24.63
N LEU A 80 -2.17 -2.59 -23.51
CA LEU A 80 -1.55 -2.79 -22.19
C LEU A 80 -1.86 -4.18 -21.62
N SER A 81 -3.08 -4.67 -21.83
CA SER A 81 -3.52 -5.98 -21.34
C SER A 81 -2.87 -7.15 -22.08
N ALA A 82 -2.36 -6.92 -23.30
CA ALA A 82 -1.62 -7.93 -24.07
C ALA A 82 -0.18 -8.15 -23.54
N MET A 83 0.32 -7.22 -22.71
CA MET A 83 1.65 -7.29 -22.12
C MET A 83 1.61 -7.88 -20.70
N LYS A 84 2.77 -8.24 -20.15
CA LYS A 84 2.84 -8.62 -18.73
C LYS A 84 2.49 -7.40 -17.86
N PRO A 85 1.75 -7.56 -16.75
CA PRO A 85 1.32 -6.42 -15.93
C PRO A 85 2.45 -5.52 -15.42
N LEU A 86 3.65 -6.06 -15.20
CA LEU A 86 4.81 -5.25 -14.81
C LEU A 86 5.34 -4.38 -15.95
N ASP A 87 5.33 -4.92 -17.17
CA ASP A 87 5.79 -4.21 -18.36
C ASP A 87 4.77 -3.14 -18.78
N ALA A 88 3.47 -3.37 -18.52
CA ALA A 88 2.39 -2.43 -18.81
C ALA A 88 2.59 -1.07 -18.14
N TRP A 89 3.21 -1.00 -16.94
CA TRP A 89 3.52 0.28 -16.29
C TRP A 89 4.44 1.16 -17.14
N SER A 90 5.41 0.57 -17.85
CA SER A 90 6.32 1.34 -18.70
C SER A 90 5.60 2.02 -19.86
N ALA A 91 4.56 1.37 -20.42
CA ALA A 91 3.77 1.82 -21.56
C ALA A 91 2.66 2.83 -21.20
N VAL A 92 2.38 3.05 -19.91
CA VAL A 92 1.48 4.13 -19.48
C VAL A 92 2.10 5.49 -19.82
N PRO A 93 1.37 6.42 -20.45
CA PRO A 93 1.85 7.77 -20.72
C PRO A 93 2.32 8.50 -19.46
N GLU A 94 3.39 9.28 -19.58
CA GLU A 94 4.01 9.97 -18.44
C GLU A 94 3.06 10.93 -17.72
N ALA A 95 2.24 11.66 -18.47
CA ALA A 95 1.20 12.53 -17.89
C ALA A 95 0.20 11.74 -17.03
N GLY A 96 -0.15 10.51 -17.41
CA GLY A 96 -1.01 9.63 -16.62
C GLY A 96 -0.34 9.16 -15.33
N LYS A 97 0.95 8.80 -15.39
CA LYS A 97 1.74 8.43 -14.20
C LYS A 97 1.83 9.60 -13.21
N GLN A 98 2.07 10.80 -13.71
CA GLN A 98 2.14 12.00 -12.88
C GLN A 98 0.83 12.30 -12.17
N GLN A 99 -0.32 12.11 -12.84
CA GLN A 99 -1.64 12.26 -12.21
C GLN A 99 -1.86 11.26 -11.07
N ILE A 100 -1.43 10.00 -11.26
CA ILE A 100 -1.50 8.96 -10.22
C ILE A 100 -0.63 9.36 -9.02
N ILE A 101 0.64 9.71 -9.25
CA ILE A 101 1.58 10.09 -8.19
C ILE A 101 1.10 11.34 -7.45
N PHE A 102 0.60 12.34 -8.16
CA PHE A 102 0.08 13.56 -7.56
C PHE A 102 -1.14 13.30 -6.68
N THR A 103 -2.04 12.42 -7.11
CA THR A 103 -3.20 12.02 -6.31
C THR A 103 -2.77 11.28 -5.05
N ILE A 104 -1.79 10.38 -5.14
CA ILE A 104 -1.22 9.68 -3.98
C ILE A 104 -0.56 10.68 -3.02
N LEU A 105 0.20 11.65 -3.55
CA LEU A 105 0.83 12.71 -2.75
C LEU A 105 -0.21 13.51 -1.97
N LEU A 106 -1.29 13.94 -2.62
CA LEU A 106 -2.38 14.65 -1.94
C LEU A 106 -3.03 13.79 -0.86
N ALA A 107 -3.27 12.51 -1.14
CA ALA A 107 -3.84 11.59 -0.16
C ALA A 107 -2.92 11.44 1.07
N GLU A 108 -1.61 11.28 0.87
CA GLU A 108 -0.62 11.20 1.96
C GLU A 108 -0.61 12.50 2.77
N LEU A 109 -0.56 13.67 2.13
CA LEU A 109 -0.58 14.97 2.81
C LEU A 109 -1.84 15.15 3.69
N ILE A 110 -3.02 14.77 3.18
CA ILE A 110 -4.26 14.84 3.95
C ILE A 110 -4.23 13.88 5.15
N THR A 111 -3.65 12.70 4.99
CA THR A 111 -3.58 11.71 6.08
C THR A 111 -2.62 12.12 7.19
N GLU A 112 -1.53 12.81 6.86
CA GLU A 112 -0.52 13.29 7.80
C GLU A 112 -0.92 14.64 8.45
N ALA A 113 -1.67 15.49 7.75
CA ALA A 113 -2.11 16.80 8.25
C ALA A 113 -3.29 16.77 9.24
N LYS A 114 -3.65 15.60 9.79
CA LYS A 114 -4.72 15.48 10.77
C LYS A 114 -4.30 16.09 12.12
N GLY A 115 -5.27 16.69 12.83
CA GLY A 115 -5.00 17.40 14.10
C GLY A 115 -4.35 16.55 15.19
N THR A 116 -4.68 15.26 15.28
CA THR A 116 -3.98 14.28 16.12
C THR A 116 -3.26 13.28 15.22
N HIS A 117 -1.93 13.26 15.32
CA HIS A 117 -1.08 12.33 14.58
C HIS A 117 -1.17 10.94 15.18
N TYR A 118 -1.16 9.87 14.37
CA TYR A 118 -1.35 8.49 14.86
C TYR A 118 -0.21 7.97 15.74
N THR A 119 0.90 8.71 15.84
CA THR A 119 2.00 8.41 16.77
C THR A 119 1.84 9.09 18.13
N LYS A 120 0.81 9.92 18.33
CA LYS A 120 0.57 10.71 19.55
C LYS A 120 -0.81 10.45 20.16
#